data_AF-A0AAX2J279-F1
#
_entry.id   AF-A0AAX2J279-F1
#
_cell.length_a   1.000
_cell.length_b   1.000
_cell.length_c   1.000
_cell.angle_alpha   90.00
_cell.angle_beta   90.00
_cell.angle_gamma   90.00
#
_symmetry.space_group_name_H-M   'P 1'
#
loop_
_entity.id
_entity.type
_entity.pdbx_description
1 polymer ?
#
loop_
_entity_poly.entity_id
_entity_poly.type
_entity_poly.pdbx_seq_one_letter_code
_entity_poly.pdbx_strand_id
1 'polypeptide(L)' 'MMGFQAGFPYLGGLPEHLHTPRTRIATGSVGIGGAQTGVYPFASPAGWQILGKTDLPLFDAACNPPTLLSAGDTVQFIVD' A
#
# COMPACT_ATOMS: atom_id res chain seq x y z
N MET A 1 -0.04 -10.90 -0.68
CA MET A 1 -0.51 -11.17 -2.06
C MET A 1 -0.25 -9.91 -2.89
N MET A 2 -0.01 -10.00 -4.20
CA MET A 2 0.13 -8.84 -5.10
C MET A 2 -1.07 -8.78 -6.06
N GLY A 3 -1.59 -7.59 -6.38
CA GLY A 3 -2.74 -7.44 -7.30
C GLY A 3 -3.47 -6.09 -7.17
N PHE A 4 -4.60 -5.90 -7.86
CA PHE A 4 -5.34 -4.62 -8.07
C PHE A 4 -4.67 -3.64 -9.04
N GLN A 5 -3.40 -3.31 -8.82
CA GLN A 5 -2.56 -2.55 -9.75
C GLN A 5 -1.17 -3.17 -9.83
N ALA A 6 -0.42 -2.89 -10.90
CA ALA A 6 0.98 -3.34 -11.00
C ALA A 6 1.78 -2.80 -9.80
N GLY A 7 2.40 -3.71 -9.04
CA GLY A 7 3.18 -3.37 -7.85
C GLY A 7 2.38 -3.09 -6.57
N PHE A 8 1.04 -3.24 -6.56
CA PHE A 8 0.26 -3.01 -5.35
C PHE A 8 0.30 -4.24 -4.40
N PRO A 9 0.78 -4.07 -3.16
CA PRO A 9 0.86 -5.15 -2.17
C PRO A 9 -0.38 -5.18 -1.27
N TYR A 10 -0.92 -6.39 -1.06
CA TYR A 10 -1.82 -6.68 0.05
C TYR A 10 -0.98 -7.22 1.22
N LEU A 11 -0.86 -6.41 2.27
CA LEU A 11 -0.14 -6.72 3.50
C LEU A 11 -1.13 -7.11 4.59
N GLY A 12 -0.92 -8.26 5.24
CA GLY A 12 -1.69 -8.70 6.41
C GLY A 12 -1.00 -8.35 7.73
N GLY A 13 -1.64 -8.68 8.85
CA GLY A 13 -1.05 -8.50 10.19
C GLY A 13 -1.31 -7.13 10.83
N LEU A 14 -2.24 -6.36 10.28
CA LEU A 14 -2.63 -5.07 10.84
C LEU A 14 -3.29 -5.25 12.23
N PRO A 15 -2.86 -4.53 13.28
CA PRO A 15 -3.50 -4.57 14.60
C PRO A 15 -5.01 -4.30 14.55
N GLU A 16 -5.81 -5.07 15.30
CA GLU A 16 -7.29 -5.04 15.23
C GLU A 16 -7.90 -3.66 15.49
N HIS A 17 -7.30 -2.87 16.39
CA HIS A 17 -7.79 -1.52 16.72
C HIS A 17 -7.69 -0.51 15.57
N LEU A 18 -6.96 -0.84 14.49
CA LEU A 18 -6.82 0.01 13.30
C LEU A 18 -7.82 -0.33 12.20
N HIS A 19 -8.63 -1.37 12.34
CA HIS A 19 -9.55 -1.83 11.30
C HIS A 19 -10.77 -0.89 11.21
N THR A 20 -10.67 0.23 10.48
CA THR A 20 -11.81 1.13 10.25
C THR A 20 -11.91 1.56 8.78
N PRO A 21 -13.10 1.60 8.14
CA PRO A 21 -13.27 2.01 6.73
C PRO A 21 -13.71 3.47 6.57
N ARG A 22 -13.17 4.25 5.60
CA ARG A 22 -13.71 5.56 5.11
C ARG A 22 -13.28 5.89 3.67
N THR A 23 -14.08 6.72 3.00
CA THR A 23 -14.18 6.92 1.53
C THR A 23 -13.58 8.24 1.01
N ARG A 24 -12.28 8.26 0.66
CA ARG A 24 -11.63 9.01 -0.47
C ARG A 24 -10.11 9.07 -0.28
N ILE A 25 -9.35 8.92 -1.37
CA ILE A 25 -7.88 8.78 -1.35
C ILE A 25 -7.21 9.59 -2.48
N ALA A 26 -6.05 10.19 -2.21
CA ALA A 26 -5.12 10.78 -3.18
C ALA A 26 -3.92 9.84 -3.48
N THR A 27 -3.15 10.10 -4.54
CA THR A 27 -1.96 9.33 -4.93
C THR A 27 -0.92 9.16 -3.81
N GLY A 28 -0.26 8.00 -3.71
CA GLY A 28 0.83 7.74 -2.75
C GLY A 28 0.37 7.48 -1.31
N SER A 29 -0.95 7.37 -1.11
CA SER A 29 -1.51 7.16 0.20
C SER A 29 -1.29 5.73 0.72
N VAL A 30 -1.23 5.57 2.04
CA VAL A 30 -1.20 4.25 2.70
C VAL A 30 -2.59 3.93 3.23
N GLY A 31 -3.23 2.93 2.63
CA GLY A 31 -4.61 2.54 2.89
C GLY A 31 -4.76 1.46 3.99
N ILE A 32 -5.82 1.50 4.79
CA ILE A 32 -6.33 0.34 5.55
C ILE A 32 -7.67 -0.14 4.96
N GLY A 33 -7.77 -1.45 4.73
CA GLY A 33 -9.02 -2.16 4.40
C GLY A 33 -9.18 -3.43 5.23
N GLY A 34 -9.99 -3.38 6.30
CA GLY A 34 -10.13 -4.51 7.23
C GLY A 34 -8.82 -4.86 7.90
N ALA A 35 -8.41 -6.14 7.85
CA ALA A 35 -7.14 -6.62 8.42
C ALA A 35 -5.91 -6.40 7.52
N GLN A 36 -6.07 -5.66 6.42
CA GLN A 36 -5.04 -5.45 5.42
C GLN A 36 -4.62 -3.97 5.32
N THR A 37 -3.36 -3.76 4.99
CA THR A 37 -2.81 -2.47 4.58
C THR A 37 -2.07 -2.59 3.25
N GLY A 38 -1.81 -1.47 2.60
CA GLY A 38 -1.11 -1.42 1.32
C GLY A 38 -0.70 0.01 0.99
N VAL A 39 0.29 0.14 0.11
CA VAL A 39 0.77 1.42 -0.40
C VAL A 39 0.36 1.52 -1.87
N TYR A 40 -0.32 2.60 -2.25
CA TYR A 40 -0.78 2.79 -3.62
C TYR A 40 0.39 3.21 -4.53
N PRO A 41 0.79 2.42 -5.55
CA PRO A 41 1.88 2.78 -6.46
C PRO A 41 1.48 3.90 -7.43
N PHE A 42 0.17 4.11 -7.66
CA PHE A 42 -0.35 5.14 -8.55
C PHE A 42 -1.58 5.85 -7.99
N ALA A 43 -1.96 6.95 -8.64
CA ALA A 43 -3.17 7.71 -8.37
C ALA A 43 -4.40 6.88 -8.74
N SER A 44 -5.29 6.59 -7.79
CA SER A 44 -6.53 5.88 -8.09
C SER A 44 -7.65 6.19 -7.09
N PRO A 45 -8.92 6.13 -7.51
CA PRO A 45 -10.03 6.07 -6.57
C PRO A 45 -9.87 4.83 -5.69
N ALA A 46 -9.89 5.00 -4.38
CA ALA A 46 -9.79 3.89 -3.46
C ALA A 46 -10.65 4.14 -2.21
N GLY A 47 -11.14 3.05 -1.63
CA GLY A 47 -12.06 3.06 -0.48
C GLY A 47 -11.41 2.76 0.86
N TRP A 48 -10.08 2.64 0.89
CA TRP A 48 -9.30 2.37 2.11
C TRP A 48 -9.00 3.68 2.87
N GLN A 49 -8.71 3.59 4.17
CA GLN A 49 -8.37 4.78 4.97
C GLN A 49 -6.92 5.18 4.83
N ILE A 50 -6.64 6.48 4.68
CA ILE A 50 -5.27 6.97 4.50
C ILE A 50 -4.62 7.35 5.82
N LEU A 51 -3.50 6.69 6.11
CA LEU A 51 -2.70 6.96 7.31
C LEU A 51 -1.48 7.84 7.06
N GLY A 52 -0.95 7.85 5.84
CA GLY A 52 0.27 8.58 5.49
C GLY A 52 0.64 8.43 4.02
N LYS A 53 1.84 8.90 3.67
CA LYS A 53 2.44 8.76 2.34
C LYS A 53 3.91 8.38 2.43
N THR A 54 4.44 7.79 1.37
CA THR A 54 5.88 7.58 1.18
C THR A 54 6.30 8.14 -0.17
N ASP A 55 7.51 8.69 -0.25
CA ASP A 55 8.09 9.13 -1.51
C ASP A 55 8.89 8.00 -2.21
N LEU A 56 8.93 6.79 -1.61
CA LEU A 56 9.53 5.61 -2.24
C LEU A 56 8.67 5.10 -3.40
N PRO A 57 9.22 4.95 -4.62
CA PRO A 57 8.48 4.40 -5.75
C PRO A 57 8.29 2.88 -5.58
N LEU A 58 7.04 2.42 -5.59
CA LEU A 58 6.71 0.99 -5.51
C LEU A 58 6.78 0.26 -6.85
N PHE A 59 6.64 1.00 -7.95
CA PHE A 59 6.72 0.47 -9.30
C PHE A 59 7.46 1.45 -10.19
N ASP A 60 8.37 0.94 -11.00
CA ASP A 60 9.05 1.65 -12.07
C ASP A 60 9.26 0.71 -13.26
N ALA A 61 8.63 1.02 -14.39
CA ALA A 61 8.73 0.22 -15.61
C ALA A 61 10.14 0.21 -16.23
N ALA A 62 11.00 1.16 -15.85
CA ALA A 62 12.40 1.19 -16.30
C ALA A 62 13.31 0.27 -15.47
N CYS A 63 12.84 -0.23 -14.32
CA CYS A 63 13.62 -1.08 -13.41
C CYS A 63 13.41 -2.59 -13.66
N ASN A 64 14.38 -3.41 -13.25
CA ASN A 64 14.27 -4.87 -13.22
C ASN A 64 14.78 -5.44 -11.88
N PRO A 65 13.91 -6.00 -11.01
CA PRO A 65 12.47 -6.13 -11.20
C PRO A 65 11.75 -4.76 -11.19
N PRO A 66 10.61 -4.62 -11.90
CA PRO A 66 9.90 -3.34 -11.98
C PRO A 66 9.11 -2.99 -10.71
N THR A 67 9.05 -3.91 -9.74
CA THR A 67 8.34 -3.73 -8.46
C THR A 67 9.34 -3.74 -7.31
N LEU A 68 9.18 -2.79 -6.38
CA LEU A 68 10.02 -2.73 -5.17
C LEU A 68 9.80 -3.93 -4.24
N LEU A 69 8.56 -4.41 -4.15
CA LEU A 69 8.15 -5.47 -3.22
C LEU A 69 7.75 -6.74 -3.99
N SER A 70 8.12 -7.88 -3.43
CA SER A 70 7.77 -9.22 -3.90
C SER A 70 6.87 -9.95 -2.90
N ALA A 71 6.14 -10.96 -3.39
CA ALA A 71 5.35 -11.81 -2.51
C ALA A 71 6.26 -12.57 -1.54
N GLY A 72 5.97 -12.45 -0.23
CA GLY A 72 6.77 -13.05 0.84
C GLY A 72 7.64 -12.04 1.59
N ASP A 73 7.80 -10.83 1.07
CA ASP A 73 8.57 -9.78 1.76
C ASP A 73 7.90 -9.35 3.07
N THR A 74 8.73 -9.02 4.07
CA THR A 74 8.30 -8.39 5.32
C THR A 74 8.58 -6.91 5.26
N VAL A 75 7.58 -6.09 5.55
CA VAL A 75 7.65 -4.62 5.47
C VAL A 75 7.51 -4.03 6.86
N GLN A 76 8.37 -3.07 7.19
CA GLN A 76 8.24 -2.24 8.38
C GLN A 76 8.03 -0.79 7.96
N PHE A 77 6.99 -0.16 8.52
CA PHE A 77 6.77 1.28 8.38
C PHE A 77 7.44 2.00 9.55
N ILE A 78 8.14 3.09 9.24
CA ILE A 78 8.75 3.99 10.21
C ILE A 78 8.25 5.41 9.97
N VAL A 79 8.12 6.19 11.03
CA VAL A 79 7.74 7.61 10.98
C VAL A 79 8.96 8.40 11.42
N ASP A 80 9.36 9.38 10.62
CA ASP A 80 10.38 10.37 10.99
C ASP A 80 9.82 11.42 11.96
#